data_AF-A0A527GQI6-F1
#
_entry.id   AF-A0A527GQI6-F1
#
_cell.length_a   1.000
_cell.length_b   1.000
_cell.length_c   1.000
_cell.angle_alpha   90.00
_cell.angle_beta   90.00
_cell.angle_gamma   90.00
#
_symmetry.space_group_name_H-M   'P 1'
#
loop_
_entity.id
_entity.type
_entity.pdbx_description
1 polymer ?
#
loop_
_entity_poly.entity_id
_entity_poly.type
_entity_poly.pdbx_seq_one_letter_code
_entity_poly.pdbx_strand_id
1 'polypeptide(L)'
;PYRDRAGNLYNPLSIQPVIVLSADQTTLGTIHRRTLERGVTTSLYVEEMFSTGFDAANRAVFAEFAPEDAKVVGIALRADKKLVDKITKGARMHA
;
A
#
# COMPACT_ATOMS: atom_id res chain seq x y z
N PRO A 1 -18.93 -13.57 9.22
CA PRO A 1 -18.02 -14.72 8.94
C PRO A 1 -18.53 -15.43 7.69
N TYR A 2 -17.63 -16.05 6.92
CA TYR A 2 -18.04 -16.93 5.83
C TYR A 2 -18.33 -18.32 6.39
N ARG A 3 -19.26 -19.03 5.78
CA ARG A 3 -19.62 -20.40 6.15
C ARG A 3 -19.73 -21.25 4.90
N ASP A 4 -19.09 -22.40 4.90
CA ASP A 4 -19.22 -23.35 3.79
C ASP A 4 -20.46 -24.24 3.95
N ARG A 5 -20.67 -25.16 2.99
CA ARG A 5 -21.80 -26.10 3.01
C ARG A 5 -21.73 -27.11 4.17
N ALA A 6 -20.52 -27.42 4.67
CA ALA A 6 -20.32 -28.35 5.77
C ALA A 6 -20.50 -27.69 7.16
N GLY A 7 -20.66 -26.37 7.20
CA GLY A 7 -20.85 -25.60 8.42
C GLY A 7 -19.56 -25.04 9.02
N ASN A 8 -18.39 -25.24 8.38
CA ASN A 8 -17.12 -24.68 8.81
C ASN A 8 -17.15 -23.15 8.75
N LEU A 9 -16.50 -22.51 9.71
CA LEU A 9 -16.46 -21.04 9.82
C LEU A 9 -15.10 -20.52 9.36
N TYR A 10 -15.14 -19.38 8.66
CA TYR A 10 -13.96 -18.67 8.17
C TYR A 10 -14.03 -17.19 8.58
N ASN A 11 -12.87 -16.53 8.55
CA ASN A 11 -12.77 -15.09 8.82
C ASN A 11 -13.71 -14.30 7.90
N PRO A 12 -14.35 -13.23 8.41
CA PRO A 12 -14.99 -12.25 7.54
C PRO A 12 -13.94 -11.59 6.63
N LEU A 13 -14.33 -11.26 5.41
CA LEU A 13 -13.50 -10.54 4.44
C LEU A 13 -13.91 -9.08 4.37
N SER A 14 -13.06 -8.25 3.77
CA SER A 14 -13.46 -6.90 3.37
C SER A 14 -14.69 -6.97 2.46
N ILE A 15 -15.71 -6.17 2.76
CA ILE A 15 -16.86 -5.96 1.88
C ILE A 15 -16.60 -4.89 0.81
N GLN A 16 -15.46 -4.20 0.89
CA GLN A 16 -15.05 -3.19 -0.07
C GLN A 16 -14.07 -3.79 -1.09
N PRO A 17 -14.27 -3.57 -2.40
CA PRO A 17 -13.34 -4.02 -3.43
C PRO A 17 -11.94 -3.43 -3.23
N VAL A 18 -10.91 -4.24 -3.49
CA VAL A 18 -9.51 -3.82 -3.50
C VAL A 18 -9.01 -3.90 -4.95
N ILE A 19 -8.50 -2.79 -5.47
CA ILE A 19 -7.93 -2.71 -6.82
C ILE A 19 -6.41 -2.78 -6.68
N VAL A 20 -5.78 -3.68 -7.43
CA VAL A 20 -4.32 -3.83 -7.46
C VAL A 20 -3.78 -3.19 -8.73
N LEU A 21 -2.87 -2.23 -8.54
CA LEU A 21 -2.20 -1.51 -9.60
C LEU A 21 -0.69 -1.77 -9.53
N SER A 22 -0.01 -1.63 -10.67
CA SER A 22 1.44 -1.66 -10.78
C SER A 22 1.98 -0.38 -11.43
N ALA A 23 3.19 0.00 -11.05
CA ALA A 23 3.89 1.15 -11.61
C ALA A 23 5.41 1.01 -11.42
N ASP A 24 6.19 1.78 -12.17
CA ASP A 24 7.65 1.88 -11.95
C ASP A 24 7.99 2.67 -10.67
N GLN A 25 9.27 2.62 -10.28
CA GLN A 25 9.77 3.26 -9.06
C GLN A 25 9.50 4.78 -9.03
N THR A 26 9.71 5.47 -10.14
CA THR A 26 9.49 6.91 -10.28
C THR A 26 8.02 7.28 -10.06
N THR A 27 7.12 6.48 -10.62
CA THR A 27 5.68 6.65 -10.47
C THR A 27 5.24 6.33 -9.05
N LEU A 28 5.77 5.27 -8.42
CA LEU A 28 5.51 4.95 -7.00
C LEU A 28 5.96 6.08 -6.07
N GLY A 29 7.15 6.65 -6.28
CA GLY A 29 7.62 7.82 -5.53
C GLY A 29 6.69 9.04 -5.71
N THR A 30 6.18 9.26 -6.92
CA THR A 30 5.19 10.31 -7.18
C THR A 30 3.86 10.04 -6.48
N ILE A 31 3.38 8.80 -6.46
CA ILE A 31 2.16 8.39 -5.76
C ILE A 31 2.33 8.59 -4.25
N HIS A 32 3.45 8.17 -3.68
CA HIS A 32 3.78 8.37 -2.28
C HIS A 32 3.79 9.86 -1.91
N ARG A 33 4.46 10.72 -2.68
CA ARG A 33 4.43 12.16 -2.42
C ARG A 33 3.00 12.73 -2.42
N ARG A 34 2.14 12.29 -3.37
CA ARG A 34 0.74 12.75 -3.44
C ARG A 34 -0.10 12.30 -2.26
N THR A 35 0.19 11.16 -1.61
CA THR A 35 -0.55 10.76 -0.42
C THR A 35 -0.26 11.71 0.74
N LEU A 36 1.01 12.07 0.92
CA LEU A 36 1.45 13.04 1.93
C LEU A 36 0.88 14.44 1.65
N GLU A 37 1.03 14.96 0.43
CA GLU A 37 0.52 16.29 0.03
C GLU A 37 -1.00 16.43 0.24
N ARG A 38 -1.74 15.32 0.19
CA ARG A 38 -3.20 15.29 0.36
C ARG A 38 -3.66 14.80 1.73
N GLY A 39 -2.73 14.59 2.67
CA GLY A 39 -3.02 14.18 4.04
C GLY A 39 -3.66 12.78 4.16
N VAL A 40 -3.35 11.87 3.23
CA VAL A 40 -3.84 10.49 3.27
C VAL A 40 -2.79 9.60 3.93
N THR A 41 -3.09 9.10 5.13
CA THR A 41 -2.28 8.07 5.78
C THR A 41 -2.37 6.76 5.01
N THR A 42 -1.23 6.17 4.67
CA THR A 42 -1.12 4.96 3.85
C THR A 42 -0.29 3.88 4.51
N SER A 43 -0.58 2.62 4.18
CA SER A 43 0.37 1.54 4.43
C SER A 43 1.44 1.60 3.36
N LEU A 44 2.71 1.70 3.75
CA LEU A 44 3.85 1.86 2.84
C LEU A 44 4.88 0.77 3.12
N TYR A 45 5.50 0.26 2.07
CA TYR A 45 6.56 -0.74 2.16
C TYR A 45 7.74 -0.28 1.29
N VAL A 46 8.95 -0.29 1.87
CA VAL A 46 10.20 0.08 1.19
C VAL A 46 11.09 -1.15 0.99
N GLU A 47 11.95 -1.12 -0.02
CA GLU A 47 12.79 -2.25 -0.43
C GLU A 47 13.63 -2.81 0.73
N GLU A 48 14.18 -1.95 1.57
CA GLU A 48 15.07 -2.32 2.67
C GLU A 48 14.37 -3.18 3.74
N MET A 49 13.05 -3.08 3.87
CA MET A 49 12.27 -3.94 4.78
C MET A 49 12.30 -5.42 4.40
N PHE A 50 12.66 -5.77 3.15
CA PHE A 50 12.87 -7.18 2.77
C PHE A 50 14.09 -7.81 3.45
N SER A 51 15.03 -7.01 3.97
CA SER A 51 16.24 -7.51 4.63
C SER A 51 15.99 -8.05 6.04
N THR A 52 14.80 -7.83 6.62
CA THR A 52 14.49 -8.24 7.99
C THR A 52 13.13 -8.93 8.09
N GLY A 53 13.02 -9.86 9.04
CA GLY A 53 11.76 -10.56 9.35
C GLY A 53 11.03 -10.04 10.58
N PHE A 54 11.54 -8.98 11.23
CA PHE A 54 11.03 -8.51 12.52
C PHE A 54 10.51 -7.08 12.40
N ASP A 55 9.30 -6.87 12.90
CA ASP A 55 8.59 -5.60 12.83
C ASP A 55 9.36 -4.41 13.47
N ALA A 56 10.07 -4.64 14.59
CA ALA A 56 10.90 -3.61 15.21
C ALA A 56 12.08 -3.18 14.31
N ALA A 57 12.73 -4.12 13.64
CA ALA A 57 13.83 -3.84 12.71
C ALA A 57 13.31 -3.16 11.44
N ASN A 58 12.17 -3.62 10.91
CA ASN A 58 11.49 -2.99 9.77
C ASN A 58 11.13 -1.53 10.04
N ARG A 59 10.63 -1.20 11.24
CA ARG A 59 10.38 0.19 11.61
C ARG A 59 11.65 1.01 11.76
N ALA A 60 12.71 0.43 12.32
CA ALA A 60 13.99 1.11 12.48
C ALA A 60 14.57 1.49 11.12
N VAL A 61 14.66 0.54 10.18
CA VAL A 61 15.18 0.80 8.83
C VAL A 61 14.25 1.74 8.04
N PHE A 62 12.92 1.61 8.18
CA PHE A 62 11.98 2.53 7.54
C PHE A 62 12.20 3.99 7.97
N ALA A 63 12.55 4.21 9.25
CA ALA A 63 12.79 5.54 9.79
C ALA A 63 14.10 6.20 9.32
N GLU A 64 14.96 5.47 8.62
CA GLU A 64 16.21 6.01 8.04
C GLU A 64 15.96 6.79 6.73
N PHE A 65 14.78 6.64 6.12
CA PHE A 65 14.46 7.22 4.81
C PHE A 65 13.37 8.30 4.88
N ALA A 66 13.53 9.30 4.03
CA ALA A 66 12.55 10.32 3.73
C ALA A 66 11.75 9.98 2.45
N PRO A 67 10.64 10.66 2.16
CA PRO A 67 9.87 10.40 0.94
C PRO A 67 10.65 10.56 -0.37
N GLU A 68 11.68 11.40 -0.38
CA GLU A 68 12.55 11.70 -1.52
C GLU A 68 13.60 10.63 -1.85
N ASP A 69 14.00 9.81 -0.88
CA ASP A 69 15.04 8.77 -1.04
C ASP A 69 14.53 7.34 -0.79
N ALA A 70 13.34 7.18 -0.20
CA ALA A 70 12.71 5.89 0.02
C ALA A 70 12.44 5.14 -1.30
N LYS A 71 12.94 3.91 -1.38
CA LYS A 71 12.62 2.97 -2.47
C LYS A 71 11.31 2.25 -2.19
N VAL A 72 10.21 2.96 -2.40
CA VAL A 72 8.86 2.42 -2.24
C VAL A 72 8.62 1.26 -3.21
N VAL A 73 8.31 0.08 -2.66
CA VAL A 73 7.94 -1.14 -3.41
C VAL A 73 6.45 -1.48 -3.30
N GLY A 74 5.72 -0.82 -2.40
CA GLY A 74 4.28 -1.01 -2.26
C GLY A 74 3.62 0.09 -1.46
N ILE A 75 2.42 0.49 -1.87
CA ILE A 75 1.58 1.47 -1.16
C ILE A 75 0.11 1.04 -1.22
N ALA A 76 -0.57 1.06 -0.07
CA ALA A 76 -2.00 0.82 0.03
C ALA A 76 -2.69 2.00 0.72
N LEU A 77 -3.81 2.44 0.14
CA LEU A 77 -4.59 3.56 0.66
C LEU A 77 -6.10 3.30 0.56
N ARG A 78 -6.84 3.94 1.46
CA ARG A 78 -8.30 3.98 1.45
C ARG A 78 -8.76 5.41 1.68
N ALA A 79 -9.40 6.00 0.68
CA ALA A 79 -9.93 7.36 0.73
C ALA A 79 -11.15 7.49 -0.20
N ASP A 80 -11.69 8.71 -0.34
CA ASP A 80 -12.71 9.00 -1.36
C ASP A 80 -12.23 8.58 -2.75
N LYS A 81 -13.12 8.01 -3.57
CA LYS A 81 -12.77 7.45 -4.88
C LYS A 81 -12.05 8.45 -5.77
N LYS A 82 -12.55 9.70 -5.87
CA LYS A 82 -11.93 10.72 -6.73
C LYS A 82 -10.56 11.14 -6.22
N LEU A 83 -10.35 11.07 -4.90
CA LEU A 83 -9.06 11.33 -4.29
C LEU A 83 -8.07 10.20 -4.58
N VAL A 84 -8.49 8.94 -4.45
CA VAL A 84 -7.69 7.77 -4.81
C VAL A 84 -7.27 7.84 -6.27
N ASP A 85 -8.20 8.08 -7.20
CA ASP A 85 -7.92 8.16 -8.65
C ASP A 85 -6.89 9.25 -8.97
N LYS A 86 -6.93 10.39 -8.26
CA LYS A 86 -5.94 11.47 -8.42
C LYS A 86 -4.57 11.10 -7.88
N ILE A 87 -4.52 10.40 -6.75
CA ILE A 87 -3.27 9.95 -6.12
C ILE A 87 -2.58 8.94 -7.02
N THR A 88 -3.30 7.90 -7.43
CA THR A 88 -2.77 6.74 -8.18
C THR A 88 -2.57 6.99 -9.67
N LYS A 89 -2.89 8.19 -10.17
CA LYS A 89 -2.73 8.57 -11.59
C LYS A 89 -1.31 8.26 -12.09
N GLY A 90 -1.22 7.43 -13.12
CA GLY A 90 0.02 6.99 -13.75
C GLY A 90 0.26 5.49 -13.60
N ALA A 91 -0.24 4.89 -12.51
CA ALA A 91 -0.24 3.44 -12.34
C ALA A 91 -1.25 2.76 -13.28
N ARG A 92 -1.05 1.47 -13.53
CA ARG A 92 -1.87 0.64 -14.42
C ARG A 92 -2.44 -0.56 -13.67
N MET A 93 -3.52 -1.14 -14.18
CA MET A 93 -4.03 -2.40 -13.63
C MET A 93 -2.94 -3.47 -13.66
N HIS A 94 -2.77 -4.18 -12.55
CA HIS A 94 -1.88 -5.31 -12.50
C HIS A 94 -2.36 -6.39 -13.48
N ALA A 95 -1.44 -6.94 -14.27
CA ALA A 95 -1.68 -8.02 -15.23
C ALA A 95 -1.49 -9.40 -14.60
#